data_AF-A0A1H6N9J7-F1
#
_entry.id   AF-A0A1H6N9J7-F1
#
_cell.length_a   1.000
_cell.length_b   1.000
_cell.length_c   1.000
_cell.angle_alpha   90.00
_cell.angle_beta   90.00
_cell.angle_gamma   90.00
#
_symmetry.space_group_name_H-M   'P 1'
#
loop_
_entity.id
_entity.type
_entity.pdbx_description
1 polymer ?
#
loop_
_entity_poly.entity_id
_entity_poly.type
_entity_poly.pdbx_seq_one_letter_code
_entity_poly.pdbx_strand_id
1 'polypeptide(L)'
;MSSDYQFRGQRVSPLAEAQIQNSAIILCEVLGFKPSRSKNKKFDVCFERLAEYGITLDPVEDRDWSSATHLSIIGHYDPQTLTIRVPNSKYVEACKGDRTALAILFHELGHLVLGHQPSMHFSVMPPTQAEDAEWQADMFAEYALAHLNYEMRQLTFDFY
;
A
#
# COMPACT_ATOMS: atom_id res chain seq x y z
N MET A 1 -12.04 7.46 -25.76
CA MET A 1 -13.15 7.06 -24.87
C MET A 1 -12.59 7.10 -23.47
N SER A 2 -13.09 7.99 -22.62
CA SER A 2 -12.68 8.05 -21.21
C SER A 2 -13.14 6.74 -20.57
N SER A 3 -12.23 5.94 -20.01
CA SER A 3 -12.67 4.85 -19.14
C SER A 3 -13.26 5.50 -17.90
N ASP A 4 -14.58 5.38 -17.71
CA ASP A 4 -15.21 5.86 -16.47
C ASP A 4 -14.60 5.08 -15.30
N TYR A 5 -13.92 5.80 -14.40
CA TYR A 5 -13.30 5.22 -13.21
C TYR A 5 -14.38 4.55 -12.36
N GLN A 6 -14.17 3.28 -11.99
CA GLN A 6 -15.05 2.55 -11.09
C GLN A 6 -14.55 2.70 -9.65
N PHE A 7 -15.39 3.27 -8.79
CA PHE A 7 -15.11 3.38 -7.35
C PHE A 7 -15.04 1.99 -6.71
N ARG A 8 -13.98 1.73 -5.92
CA ARG A 8 -13.64 0.42 -5.34
C ARG A 8 -13.76 0.40 -3.82
N GLY A 9 -13.30 1.45 -3.16
CA GLY A 9 -13.14 1.51 -1.71
C GLY A 9 -14.26 2.17 -0.93
N GLN A 10 -13.93 2.51 0.31
CA GLN A 10 -14.71 3.43 1.13
C GLN A 10 -14.42 4.89 0.74
N ARG A 11 -15.40 5.77 0.94
CA ARG A 11 -15.24 7.20 0.72
C ARG A 11 -14.45 7.85 1.84
N VAL A 12 -13.29 8.39 1.49
CA VAL A 12 -12.37 9.12 2.38
C VAL A 12 -12.27 10.59 1.95
N SER A 13 -11.64 11.42 2.79
CA SER A 13 -11.36 12.81 2.44
C SER A 13 -10.49 12.87 1.17
N PRO A 14 -10.81 13.77 0.21
CA PRO A 14 -10.07 13.83 -1.04
C PRO A 14 -8.66 14.32 -0.80
N LEU A 15 -7.68 13.63 -1.38
CA LEU A 15 -6.27 14.04 -1.37
C LEU A 15 -5.79 14.32 -2.79
N ALA A 16 -4.99 15.38 -2.93
CA ALA A 16 -4.27 15.63 -4.18
C ALA A 16 -3.10 14.64 -4.32
N GLU A 17 -2.78 14.24 -5.54
CA GLU A 17 -1.67 13.32 -5.84
C GLU A 17 -0.34 13.76 -5.20
N ALA A 18 -0.04 15.07 -5.24
CA ALA A 18 1.17 15.62 -4.62
C ALA A 18 1.23 15.40 -3.10
N GLN A 19 0.08 15.37 -2.42
CA GLN A 19 0.02 15.08 -0.99
C GLN A 19 0.30 13.59 -0.73
N ILE A 20 -0.29 12.71 -1.54
CA ILE A 20 -0.07 11.25 -1.46
C ILE A 20 1.41 10.94 -1.71
N GLN A 21 1.99 11.52 -2.76
CA GLN A 21 3.40 11.36 -3.11
C GLN A 21 4.32 11.81 -1.96
N ASN A 22 4.06 13.00 -1.40
CA ASN A 22 4.86 13.52 -0.31
C ASN A 22 4.79 12.60 0.93
N SER A 23 3.60 12.12 1.28
CA SER A 23 3.43 11.17 2.38
C SER A 23 4.18 9.84 2.15
N ALA A 24 4.16 9.31 0.93
CA ALA A 24 4.89 8.09 0.57
C ALA A 24 6.41 8.26 0.72
N ILE A 25 6.94 9.38 0.23
CA ILE A 25 8.38 9.69 0.33
C ILE A 25 8.79 9.86 1.80
N ILE A 26 8.01 10.61 2.59
CA ILE A 26 8.28 10.81 4.02
C ILE A 26 8.30 9.47 4.75
N LEU A 27 7.35 8.57 4.49
CA LEU A 27 7.35 7.23 5.09
C LEU A 27 8.65 6.49 4.75
N CYS A 28 9.05 6.48 3.48
CA CYS A 28 10.28 5.83 3.04
C CYS A 28 11.51 6.38 3.78
N GLU A 29 11.63 7.70 3.89
CA GLU A 29 12.75 8.36 4.58
C GLU A 29 12.76 8.04 6.08
N VAL A 30 11.61 8.13 6.74
CA VAL A 30 11.44 7.88 8.18
C VAL A 30 11.82 6.44 8.51
N LEU A 31 11.33 5.47 7.75
CA LEU A 31 11.63 4.04 7.96
C LEU A 31 12.98 3.62 7.39
N GLY A 32 13.64 4.47 6.60
CA GLY A 32 14.99 4.22 6.08
C GLY A 32 15.01 3.37 4.81
N PHE A 33 13.89 3.28 4.09
CA PHE A 33 13.82 2.71 2.75
C PHE A 33 14.66 3.55 1.80
N LYS A 34 15.76 2.99 1.30
CA LYS A 34 16.67 3.66 0.37
C LYS A 34 16.69 2.95 -0.97
N PRO A 35 16.71 3.69 -2.09
CA PRO A 35 16.95 3.08 -3.38
C PRO A 35 18.29 2.35 -3.38
N SER A 36 18.27 1.08 -3.78
CA SER A 36 19.45 0.23 -3.81
C SER A 36 19.46 -0.64 -5.06
N ARG A 37 20.61 -0.67 -5.73
CA ARG A 37 20.90 -1.58 -6.84
C ARG A 37 21.37 -2.96 -6.37
N SER A 38 21.53 -3.16 -5.06
CA SER A 38 21.92 -4.44 -4.50
C SER A 38 20.82 -5.48 -4.71
N LYS A 39 21.22 -6.71 -5.04
CA LYS A 39 20.31 -7.86 -5.07
C LYS A 39 19.91 -8.33 -3.67
N ASN A 40 20.67 -7.95 -2.65
CA ASN A 40 20.41 -8.29 -1.25
C ASN A 40 19.81 -7.08 -0.54
N LYS A 41 18.55 -6.76 -0.87
CA LYS A 41 17.77 -5.77 -0.12
C LYS A 41 17.42 -6.39 1.23
N LYS A 42 17.57 -5.59 2.29
CA LYS A 42 17.27 -5.96 3.67
C LYS A 42 16.20 -5.02 4.20
N PHE A 43 14.99 -5.15 3.65
CA PHE A 43 13.86 -4.32 4.04
C PHE A 43 13.19 -4.80 5.32
N ASP A 44 13.56 -5.99 5.82
CA ASP A 44 13.26 -6.45 7.18
C ASP A 44 13.58 -5.36 8.21
N VAL A 45 14.78 -4.80 8.17
CA VAL A 45 15.19 -3.74 9.11
C VAL A 45 14.33 -2.48 8.97
N CYS A 46 13.80 -2.19 7.78
CA CYS A 46 12.92 -1.03 7.57
C CYS A 46 11.51 -1.30 8.14
N PHE A 47 10.99 -2.52 7.96
CA PHE A 47 9.69 -2.92 8.48
C PHE A 47 9.68 -3.05 10.00
N GLU A 48 10.75 -3.56 10.62
CA GLU A 48 10.85 -3.64 12.09
C GLU A 48 10.73 -2.28 12.78
N ARG A 49 11.13 -1.20 12.09
CA ARG A 49 10.99 0.17 12.62
C ARG A 49 9.54 0.62 12.77
N LEU A 50 8.58 -0.04 12.13
CA LEU A 50 7.14 0.21 12.37
C LEU A 50 6.76 0.04 13.85
N ALA A 51 7.39 -0.92 14.54
CA ALA A 51 7.16 -1.16 15.95
C ALA A 51 7.57 0.04 16.83
N GLU A 52 8.56 0.84 16.41
CA GLU A 52 8.96 2.08 17.10
C GLU A 52 7.83 3.12 17.13
N TYR A 53 6.87 3.01 16.21
CA TYR A 53 5.69 3.89 16.10
C TYR A 53 4.40 3.23 16.62
N GLY A 54 4.50 2.05 17.26
CA GLY A 54 3.35 1.30 17.74
C GLY A 54 2.52 0.64 16.63
N ILE A 55 3.07 0.53 15.42
CA ILE A 55 2.43 -0.12 14.27
C ILE A 55 2.83 -1.59 14.29
N THR A 56 1.84 -2.48 14.24
CA THR A 56 2.09 -3.92 14.21
C THR A 56 2.05 -4.41 12.76
N LEU A 57 3.13 -5.04 12.31
CA LEU A 57 3.12 -5.86 11.11
C LEU A 57 3.03 -7.32 11.55
N ASP A 58 1.94 -7.99 11.17
CA ASP A 58 1.55 -9.32 11.64
C ASP A 58 1.50 -10.30 10.46
N PRO A 59 2.63 -10.94 10.10
CA PRO A 59 2.65 -11.99 9.10
C PRO A 59 1.91 -13.23 9.59
N VAL A 60 0.88 -13.63 8.86
CA VAL A 60 0.06 -14.81 9.17
C VAL A 60 0.50 -15.99 8.30
N GLU A 61 0.60 -17.18 8.88
CA GLU A 61 0.92 -18.39 8.13
C GLU A 61 -0.01 -18.56 6.92
N ASP A 62 0.55 -18.85 5.73
CA ASP A 62 -0.18 -18.80 4.45
C ASP A 62 -1.42 -19.70 4.44
N ARG A 63 -1.35 -20.85 5.12
CA ARG A 63 -2.47 -21.78 5.24
C ARG A 63 -3.62 -21.18 6.05
N ASP A 64 -3.30 -20.51 7.15
CA ASP A 64 -4.28 -19.90 8.04
C ASP A 64 -4.90 -18.67 7.37
N TRP A 65 -4.08 -17.87 6.69
CA TRP A 65 -4.55 -16.76 5.85
C TRP A 65 -5.53 -17.26 4.79
N SER A 66 -5.16 -18.28 4.03
CA SER A 66 -6.01 -18.85 2.97
C SER A 66 -7.34 -19.37 3.52
N SER A 67 -7.31 -20.00 4.69
CA SER A 67 -8.51 -20.50 5.35
C SER A 67 -9.42 -19.38 5.85
N ALA A 68 -8.84 -18.32 6.43
CA ALA A 68 -9.59 -17.22 7.02
C ALA A 68 -10.17 -16.25 5.98
N THR A 69 -9.43 -16.02 4.88
CA THR A 69 -9.78 -15.04 3.86
C THR A 69 -10.43 -15.65 2.63
N HIS A 70 -10.45 -16.98 2.53
CA HIS A 70 -10.82 -17.70 1.31
C HIS A 70 -10.08 -17.21 0.06
N LEU A 71 -8.83 -16.73 0.22
CA LEU A 71 -7.98 -16.16 -0.84
C LEU A 71 -8.59 -14.93 -1.54
N SER A 72 -9.56 -14.26 -0.90
CA SER A 72 -10.24 -13.10 -1.48
C SER A 72 -9.50 -11.77 -1.26
N ILE A 73 -8.56 -11.72 -0.31
CA ILE A 73 -7.76 -10.54 0.02
C ILE A 73 -6.28 -10.92 0.20
N ILE A 74 -5.39 -9.98 -0.08
CA ILE A 74 -3.93 -10.21 -0.15
C ILE A 74 -3.19 -9.44 0.97
N GLY A 75 -3.87 -8.51 1.63
CA GLY A 75 -3.45 -7.78 2.82
C GLY A 75 -4.66 -7.19 3.54
N HIS A 76 -4.46 -6.72 4.77
CA HIS A 76 -5.49 -6.01 5.52
C HIS A 76 -4.89 -5.12 6.61
N TYR A 77 -5.22 -3.83 6.58
CA TYR A 77 -4.98 -2.87 7.65
C TYR A 77 -6.20 -2.74 8.60
N ASP A 78 -5.96 -2.91 9.90
CA ASP A 78 -6.91 -2.65 10.97
C ASP A 78 -6.58 -1.33 11.69
N PRO A 79 -7.39 -0.27 11.51
CA PRO A 79 -7.14 1.04 12.14
C PRO A 79 -7.39 1.07 13.65
N GLN A 80 -8.12 0.11 14.23
CA GLN A 80 -8.37 0.09 15.68
C GLN A 80 -7.15 -0.38 16.45
N THR A 81 -6.39 -1.30 15.86
CA THR A 81 -5.22 -1.94 16.48
C THR A 81 -3.91 -1.48 15.86
N LEU A 82 -3.94 -0.61 14.83
CA LEU A 82 -2.81 -0.22 14.00
C LEU A 82 -2.02 -1.44 13.49
N THR A 83 -2.75 -2.47 13.06
CA THR A 83 -2.16 -3.75 12.64
C THR A 83 -2.33 -3.96 11.15
N ILE A 84 -1.24 -4.23 10.44
CA ILE A 84 -1.22 -4.69 9.07
C ILE A 84 -1.01 -6.20 9.07
N ARG A 85 -1.94 -6.95 8.49
CA ARG A 85 -1.84 -8.41 8.34
C ARG A 85 -1.64 -8.77 6.88
N VAL A 86 -0.71 -9.69 6.63
CA VAL A 86 -0.42 -10.24 5.29
C VAL A 86 -0.04 -11.71 5.40
N PRO A 87 -0.12 -12.51 4.31
CA PRO A 87 0.49 -13.83 4.28
C PRO A 87 2.00 -13.76 4.55
N ASN A 88 2.52 -14.72 5.32
CA ASN A 88 3.94 -14.78 5.67
C ASN A 88 4.84 -14.85 4.43
N SER A 89 4.43 -15.58 3.39
CA SER A 89 5.13 -15.58 2.11
C SER A 89 5.32 -14.17 1.53
N LYS A 90 4.28 -13.34 1.58
CA LYS A 90 4.31 -11.94 1.10
C LYS A 90 5.22 -11.07 1.94
N TYR A 91 5.17 -11.22 3.27
CA TYR A 91 6.11 -10.52 4.13
C TYR A 91 7.57 -10.87 3.79
N VAL A 92 7.89 -12.17 3.69
CA VAL A 92 9.25 -12.65 3.39
C VAL A 92 9.72 -12.19 2.00
N GLU A 93 8.83 -12.20 1.00
CA GLU A 93 9.09 -11.68 -0.34
C GLU A 93 9.39 -10.17 -0.31
N ALA A 94 8.59 -9.39 0.42
CA ALA A 94 8.80 -7.95 0.55
C ALA A 94 10.11 -7.61 1.26
N CYS A 95 10.50 -8.34 2.30
CA CYS A 95 11.79 -8.19 2.97
C CYS A 95 12.98 -8.38 2.01
N LYS A 96 12.83 -9.28 1.03
CA LYS A 96 13.81 -9.52 -0.05
C LYS A 96 13.72 -8.49 -1.18
N GLY A 97 12.74 -7.61 -1.13
CA GLY A 97 12.50 -6.58 -2.13
C GLY A 97 11.78 -7.07 -3.38
N ASP A 98 10.93 -8.09 -3.27
CA ASP A 98 9.99 -8.40 -4.35
C ASP A 98 9.06 -7.19 -4.60
N ARG A 99 8.92 -6.79 -5.87
CA ARG A 99 8.16 -5.60 -6.25
C ARG A 99 6.68 -5.72 -5.88
N THR A 100 6.09 -6.87 -6.15
CA THR A 100 4.65 -7.10 -5.96
C THR A 100 4.32 -7.17 -4.48
N ALA A 101 5.13 -7.88 -3.70
CA ALA A 101 4.98 -7.95 -2.25
C ALA A 101 5.17 -6.59 -1.57
N LEU A 102 6.14 -5.79 -2.02
CA LEU A 102 6.30 -4.41 -1.57
C LEU A 102 5.10 -3.53 -1.93
N ALA A 103 4.53 -3.68 -3.12
CA ALA A 103 3.33 -2.95 -3.53
C ALA A 103 2.18 -3.20 -2.55
N ILE A 104 1.95 -4.47 -2.19
CA ILE A 104 0.92 -4.87 -1.22
C ILE A 104 1.18 -4.23 0.14
N LEU A 105 2.39 -4.33 0.69
CA LEU A 105 2.68 -3.73 2.00
C LEU A 105 2.60 -2.21 1.98
N PHE A 106 3.06 -1.54 0.92
CA PHE A 106 2.93 -0.09 0.82
C PHE A 106 1.48 0.34 0.63
N HIS A 107 0.65 -0.46 -0.03
CA HIS A 107 -0.79 -0.20 -0.14
C HIS A 107 -1.44 -0.20 1.26
N GLU A 108 -1.20 -1.23 2.08
CA GLU A 108 -1.70 -1.27 3.46
C GLU A 108 -1.14 -0.13 4.33
N LEU A 109 0.15 0.18 4.19
CA LEU A 109 0.76 1.35 4.84
C LEU A 109 0.15 2.66 4.34
N GLY A 110 -0.32 2.72 3.10
CA GLY A 110 -1.04 3.85 2.54
C GLY A 110 -2.35 4.09 3.29
N HIS A 111 -3.14 3.05 3.56
CA HIS A 111 -4.34 3.17 4.40
C HIS A 111 -4.03 3.73 5.80
N LEU A 112 -2.92 3.29 6.39
CA LEU A 112 -2.47 3.76 7.69
C LEU A 112 -2.02 5.23 7.64
N VAL A 113 -1.07 5.56 6.77
CA VAL A 113 -0.39 6.87 6.72
C VAL A 113 -1.32 7.97 6.24
N LEU A 114 -2.21 7.67 5.30
CA LEU A 114 -3.21 8.63 4.83
C LEU A 114 -4.40 8.75 5.78
N GLY A 115 -4.43 7.96 6.86
CA GLY A 115 -5.47 8.03 7.89
C GLY A 115 -6.84 7.66 7.35
N HIS A 116 -6.92 6.65 6.48
CA HIS A 116 -8.17 6.25 5.84
C HIS A 116 -9.19 5.82 6.89
N GLN A 117 -10.22 6.66 7.06
CA GLN A 117 -11.39 6.41 7.87
C GLN A 117 -12.63 6.88 7.12
N PRO A 118 -13.79 6.21 7.28
CA PRO A 118 -15.05 6.70 6.75
C PRO A 118 -15.32 8.13 7.23
N SER A 119 -15.41 9.09 6.30
CA SER A 119 -15.54 10.53 6.66
C SER A 119 -16.71 11.24 5.95
N MET A 120 -17.45 10.56 5.07
CA MET A 120 -18.50 11.18 4.25
C MET A 120 -19.84 10.43 4.24
N HIS A 121 -20.34 10.05 5.43
CA HIS A 121 -21.55 9.24 5.59
C HIS A 121 -22.87 9.82 5.02
N PHE A 122 -22.89 11.08 4.58
CA PHE A 122 -24.10 11.75 4.07
C PHE A 122 -23.84 12.70 2.89
N SER A 123 -22.79 12.45 2.10
CA SER A 123 -22.53 13.29 0.93
C SER A 123 -23.61 13.11 -0.14
N VAL A 124 -24.21 14.21 -0.57
CA VAL A 124 -25.21 14.26 -1.66
C VAL A 124 -24.58 14.32 -3.06
N MET A 125 -23.24 14.43 -3.12
CA MET A 125 -22.48 14.49 -4.36
C MET A 125 -21.98 13.10 -4.76
N PRO A 126 -21.91 12.76 -6.06
CA PRO A 126 -21.27 11.53 -6.52
C PRO A 126 -19.82 11.42 -6.00
N PRO A 127 -19.34 10.20 -5.71
CA PRO A 127 -17.95 10.00 -5.33
C PRO A 127 -17.03 10.32 -6.51
N THR A 128 -15.89 10.90 -6.20
CA THR A 128 -14.79 11.14 -7.14
C THR A 128 -13.65 10.16 -6.88
N GLN A 129 -12.81 9.93 -7.89
CA GLN A 129 -11.63 9.06 -7.76
C GLN A 129 -10.73 9.48 -6.59
N ALA A 130 -10.56 10.79 -6.41
CA ALA A 130 -9.77 11.34 -5.31
C ALA A 130 -10.36 11.03 -3.93
N GLU A 131 -11.62 10.62 -3.80
CA GLU A 131 -12.26 10.21 -2.54
C GLU A 131 -12.23 8.70 -2.33
N ASP A 132 -11.66 7.92 -3.25
CA ASP A 132 -11.57 6.47 -3.17
C ASP A 132 -10.33 6.04 -2.39
N ALA A 133 -10.55 5.39 -1.24
CA ALA A 133 -9.46 4.88 -0.40
C ALA A 133 -8.51 3.93 -1.13
N GLU A 134 -9.04 3.07 -2.03
CA GLU A 134 -8.21 2.09 -2.75
C GLU A 134 -7.35 2.77 -3.80
N TRP A 135 -7.89 3.81 -4.46
CA TRP A 135 -7.10 4.60 -5.40
C TRP A 135 -5.99 5.36 -4.69
N GLN A 136 -6.29 6.00 -3.55
CA GLN A 136 -5.27 6.72 -2.79
C GLN A 136 -4.16 5.77 -2.28
N ALA A 137 -4.53 4.58 -1.82
CA ALA A 137 -3.58 3.56 -1.35
C ALA A 137 -2.71 2.99 -2.49
N ASP A 138 -3.29 2.75 -3.67
CA ASP A 138 -2.54 2.33 -4.86
C ASP A 138 -1.52 3.40 -5.29
N MET A 139 -1.95 4.66 -5.38
CA MET A 139 -1.06 5.78 -5.70
C MET A 139 0.08 5.92 -4.67
N PHE A 140 -0.23 5.74 -3.38
CA PHE A 140 0.77 5.73 -2.32
C PHE A 140 1.83 4.65 -2.56
N ALA A 141 1.39 3.42 -2.86
CA ALA A 141 2.29 2.30 -3.13
C ALA A 141 3.16 2.55 -4.36
N GLU A 142 2.59 3.10 -5.43
CA GLU A 142 3.32 3.46 -6.64
C GLU A 142 4.42 4.50 -6.37
N TYR A 143 4.12 5.56 -5.61
CA TYR A 143 5.11 6.59 -5.28
C TYR A 143 6.21 6.05 -4.36
N ALA A 144 5.88 5.20 -3.39
CA ALA A 144 6.87 4.54 -2.53
C ALA A 144 7.81 3.63 -3.34
N LEU A 145 7.27 2.83 -4.26
CA LEU A 145 8.06 1.99 -5.16
C LEU A 145 8.93 2.80 -6.12
N ALA A 146 8.40 3.89 -6.67
CA ALA A 146 9.14 4.79 -7.53
C ALA A 146 10.32 5.44 -6.77
N HIS A 147 10.11 5.86 -5.52
CA HIS A 147 11.18 6.36 -4.64
C HIS A 147 12.30 5.32 -4.42
N LEU A 148 11.94 4.03 -4.42
CA LEU A 148 12.88 2.92 -4.30
C LEU A 148 13.53 2.47 -5.62
N ASN A 149 13.29 3.19 -6.73
CA ASN A 149 13.73 2.85 -8.09
C ASN A 149 13.16 1.53 -8.64
N TYR A 150 11.97 1.11 -8.20
CA TYR A 150 11.24 0.07 -8.92
C TYR A 150 10.60 0.73 -10.15
N GLU A 151 10.98 0.28 -11.36
CA GLU A 151 10.49 0.89 -12.60
C GLU A 151 8.95 0.83 -12.68
N MET A 152 8.35 1.99 -12.97
CA MET A 152 6.95 2.16 -13.38
C MET A 152 6.83 1.98 -14.91
N ARG A 153 7.48 0.96 -15.49
CA ARG A 153 7.28 0.66 -16.91
C ARG A 153 6.11 -0.29 -17.04
N GLN A 154 4.93 0.29 -17.28
CA GLN A 154 3.95 -0.38 -18.12
C GLN A 154 4.66 -0.75 -19.42
N LEU A 155 4.96 -2.03 -19.59
CA LEU A 155 5.30 -2.58 -20.90
C LEU A 155 4.01 -2.50 -21.72
N THR A 156 3.80 -1.40 -22.44
CA THR A 156 2.79 -1.36 -23.48
C THR A 156 3.13 -2.47 -24.47
N PHE A 157 2.29 -3.51 -24.54
CA PHE A 157 2.29 -4.39 -25.69
C PHE A 157 1.68 -3.59 -26.85
N ASP A 158 2.54 -2.93 -27.63
CA ASP A 158 2.16 -2.41 -28.94
C ASP A 158 1.86 -3.62 -29.84
N PHE A 159 0.58 -3.95 -29.98
CA PHE A 159 0.11 -4.80 -31.06
C PHE A 159 -0.23 -3.89 -32.24
N TYR A 160 0.71 -3.79 -33.20
CA TYR A 160 0.47 -3.24 -34.54
C TYR A 160 -0.35 -4.22 -35.39
#